data_AF-A0A2V9AZ82-F1
#
_entry.id   AF-A0A2V9AZ82-F1
#
_cell.length_a   1.000
_cell.length_b   1.000
_cell.length_c   1.000
_cell.angle_alpha   90.00
_cell.angle_beta   90.00
_cell.angle_gamma   90.00
#
_symmetry.space_group_name_H-M   'P 1'
#
loop_
_entity.id
_entity.type
_entity.pdbx_description
1 polymer ?
#
loop_
_entity_poly.entity_id
_entity_poly.type
_entity_poly.pdbx_seq_one_letter_code
_entity_poly.pdbx_strand_id
1 'polypeptide(L)' 'NIVIKGDRAEYHWTLIGTNNGPGGTGHRVRISGFEVWEIAVDGLIAESQGSFDEASYQRQLQHGFEESHR' A
#
# COMPACT_ATOMS: atom_id res chain seq x y z
N ASN A 1 3.42 -3.97 -9.94
CA ASN A 1 3.68 -3.59 -11.36
C ASN A 1 4.38 -2.24 -11.33
N ILE A 2 5.43 -2.02 -12.12
CA ILE A 2 6.11 -0.72 -12.20
C ILE A 2 5.89 -0.10 -13.59
N VAL A 3 5.55 1.19 -13.63
CA VAL A 3 5.31 1.96 -14.86
C VAL A 3 6.16 3.23 -14.79
N ILE A 4 6.95 3.50 -15.83
CA ILE A 4 7.74 4.74 -15.92
C ILE A 4 6.93 5.79 -16.68
N LYS A 5 6.75 6.97 -16.08
CA LYS A 5 6.00 8.12 -16.64
C LYS A 5 6.89 9.36 -16.58
N GLY A 6 7.59 9.64 -17.68
CA GLY A 6 8.53 10.77 -17.75
C GLY A 6 9.72 10.55 -16.80
N ASP A 7 9.89 11.46 -15.85
CA ASP A 7 10.91 11.46 -14.81
C ASP A 7 10.50 10.68 -13.53
N ARG A 8 9.28 10.14 -13.50
CA ARG A 8 8.74 9.43 -12.33
C ARG A 8 8.49 7.95 -12.60
N ALA A 9 8.57 7.15 -11.55
CA ALA A 9 8.20 5.74 -11.57
C ALA A 9 6.96 5.51 -10.68
N GLU A 10 5.95 4.81 -11.20
CA GLU A 10 4.76 4.42 -10.46
C GLU A 10 4.82 2.93 -10.15
N TYR A 11 4.83 2.57 -8.87
CA TYR A 11 4.91 1.19 -8.40
C TYR A 11 3.61 0.77 -7.71
N HIS A 12 2.84 -0.12 -8.34
CA HIS A 12 1.64 -0.72 -7.77
C HIS A 12 1.96 -1.93 -6.90
N TRP A 13 1.38 -1.96 -5.71
CA TRP A 13 1.63 -2.96 -4.68
C TRP A 13 0.34 -3.52 -4.08
N THR A 14 0.49 -4.63 -3.35
CA THR A 14 -0.55 -5.17 -2.47
C THR A 14 0.12 -5.63 -1.17
N LEU A 15 -0.37 -5.11 -0.04
CA LEU A 15 0.04 -5.48 1.30
C LEU A 15 -0.99 -6.45 1.85
N ILE A 16 -0.52 -7.63 2.27
CA ILE A 16 -1.31 -8.63 2.99
C ILE A 16 -0.66 -8.86 4.33
N GLY A 17 -1.43 -8.75 5.41
CA GLY A 17 -0.88 -8.89 6.76
C GLY A 17 -1.95 -9.02 7.82
N THR A 18 -1.50 -9.04 9.07
CA THR A 18 -2.37 -9.03 10.25
C THR A 18 -1.95 -7.87 11.15
N ASN A 19 -2.92 -7.08 11.61
CA ASN A 19 -2.69 -5.92 12.45
C ASN A 19 -2.35 -6.35 13.90
N ASN A 20 -1.16 -6.90 14.10
CA ASN A 20 -0.68 -7.49 15.37
C ASN A 20 0.36 -6.62 16.11
N GLY A 21 0.61 -5.40 15.65
CA GLY A 21 1.49 -4.46 16.36
C GLY A 21 0.92 -4.06 17.74
N PRO A 22 1.68 -3.34 18.57
CA PRO A 22 1.17 -2.80 19.82
C PRO A 22 -0.14 -2.03 19.60
N GLY A 23 -1.21 -2.40 20.33
CA GLY A 23 -2.55 -1.82 20.15
C GLY A 23 -3.31 -2.29 18.91
N GLY A 24 -2.81 -3.29 18.19
CA GLY A 24 -3.43 -3.84 17.00
C GLY A 24 -4.71 -4.63 17.26
N THR A 25 -5.57 -4.70 16.26
CA THR A 25 -6.89 -5.35 16.36
C THR A 25 -6.85 -6.86 16.15
N GLY A 26 -5.71 -7.41 15.70
CA GLY A 26 -5.59 -8.83 15.33
C GLY A 26 -6.25 -9.19 14.00
N HIS A 27 -6.87 -8.23 13.34
CA HIS A 27 -7.56 -8.45 12.07
C HIS A 27 -6.61 -8.60 10.89
N ARG A 28 -6.97 -9.50 9.96
CA ARG A 28 -6.31 -9.59 8.65
C ARG A 28 -6.64 -8.35 7.83
N VAL A 29 -5.65 -7.88 7.08
CA VAL A 29 -5.80 -6.82 6.10
C VAL A 29 -5.24 -7.26 4.76
N ARG A 30 -5.86 -6.79 3.68
CA ARG A 30 -5.39 -6.86 2.31
C ARG A 30 -5.73 -5.54 1.64
N ILE A 31 -4.72 -4.70 1.44
CA ILE A 31 -4.86 -3.39 0.81
C ILE A 31 -3.94 -3.31 -0.41
N SER A 32 -4.37 -2.60 -1.42
CA SER A 32 -3.59 -2.31 -2.62
C SER A 32 -3.44 -0.82 -2.75
N GLY A 33 -2.35 -0.40 -3.39
CA GLY A 33 -2.03 1.00 -3.59
C GLY A 33 -0.95 1.15 -4.65
N PHE A 34 -0.45 2.36 -4.76
CA PHE A 34 0.70 2.67 -5.60
C PHE A 34 1.58 3.72 -4.93
N GLU A 35 2.86 3.67 -5.25
CA GLU A 35 3.82 4.72 -4.95
C GLU A 35 4.17 5.46 -6.24
N VAL A 36 4.36 6.78 -6.15
CA VAL A 36 5.02 7.58 -7.18
C VAL A 36 6.40 7.98 -6.65
N TRP A 37 7.44 7.57 -7.37
CA TRP A 37 8.83 7.82 -7.04
C TRP A 37 9.45 8.84 -7.98
N GLU A 38 10.12 9.83 -7.39
CA GLU A 38 11.12 10.64 -8.07
C GLU A 38 12.49 9.99 -7.85
N ILE A 39 13.26 9.78 -8.92
CA ILE A 39 14.59 9.17 -8.85
C ILE A 39 15.64 10.26 -9.00
N ALA A 40 16.50 10.40 -8.00
CA ALA A 40 17.61 11.36 -8.01
C ALA A 40 18.71 10.93 -9.01
N VAL A 41 19.64 11.86 -9.27
CA VAL A 41 20.78 11.66 -10.17
C VAL A 41 21.72 10.54 -9.74
N ASP A 42 21.71 10.17 -8.45
CA ASP A 42 22.48 9.05 -7.90
C ASP A 42 21.76 7.69 -8.08
N GLY A 43 20.57 7.69 -8.68
CA GLY A 43 19.75 6.50 -8.93
C GLY A 43 18.92 6.05 -7.73
N LEU A 44 18.89 6.79 -6.63
CA LEU A 44 18.07 6.50 -5.46
C LEU A 44 16.72 7.22 -5.50
N ILE A 45 15.76 6.72 -4.72
CA ILE A 45 14.46 7.39 -4.56
C ILE A 45 14.69 8.68 -3.77
N ALA A 46 14.44 9.81 -4.42
CA ALA A 46 14.48 11.14 -3.82
C ALA A 46 13.19 11.47 -3.06
N GLU A 47 12.05 11.05 -3.62
CA GLU A 47 10.73 11.26 -3.04
C GLU A 47 9.85 10.02 -3.29
N SER A 48 9.03 9.65 -2.29
CA SER A 48 7.99 8.61 -2.42
C SER A 48 6.66 9.16 -1.95
N GLN A 49 5.70 9.24 -2.87
CA GLN A 49 4.31 9.61 -2.57
C GLN A 49 3.41 8.38 -2.72
N GLY A 50 2.92 7.87 -1.59
CA GLY A 50 2.04 6.70 -1.55
C GLY A 50 0.57 7.07 -1.61
N SER A 51 -0.24 6.22 -2.24
CA SER A 51 -1.69 6.34 -2.27
C SER A 51 -2.35 4.96 -2.18
N PHE A 52 -3.35 4.86 -1.31
CA PHE A 52 -4.16 3.65 -1.12
C PHE A 52 -5.57 4.03 -0.67
N ASP A 53 -6.50 3.07 -0.69
CA ASP A 53 -7.85 3.28 -0.17
C ASP A 53 -7.85 3.24 1.37
N GLU A 54 -7.71 4.42 1.99
CA GLU A 54 -7.73 4.58 3.44
C GLU A 54 -9.05 4.13 4.05
N ALA A 55 -10.19 4.40 3.42
CA ALA A 55 -11.50 4.04 3.96
C ALA A 55 -11.67 2.50 4.02
N SER A 56 -11.21 1.80 3.00
CA SER A 56 -11.14 0.33 2.98
C SER A 56 -10.20 -0.19 4.08
N TYR A 57 -9.01 0.41 4.23
CA TYR A 57 -8.08 0.01 5.28
C TYR A 57 -8.69 0.19 6.68
N GLN A 58 -9.29 1.35 6.97
CA GLN A 58 -9.94 1.63 8.26
C GLN A 58 -11.08 0.63 8.54
N ARG A 59 -11.88 0.30 7.53
CA ARG A 59 -12.92 -0.75 7.67
C ARG A 59 -12.30 -2.10 8.02
N GLN A 60 -11.23 -2.51 7.35
CA GLN A 60 -10.56 -3.78 7.62
C GLN A 60 -9.89 -3.82 9.00
N LEU A 61 -9.38 -2.69 9.50
CA LEU A 61 -8.89 -2.62 10.88
C LEU A 61 -10.01 -2.91 11.89
N GLN A 62 -11.23 -2.42 11.63
CA GLN A 62 -12.38 -2.57 12.54
C GLN A 62 -13.09 -3.92 12.41
N HIS A 63 -13.15 -4.49 11.20
CA HIS A 63 -14.01 -5.66 10.92
C HIS A 63 -13.27 -6.83 10.29
N GLY A 64 -11.99 -6.67 9.95
CA GLY A 64 -11.22 -7.65 9.20
C GLY A 64 -11.46 -7.61 7.71
N PHE A 65 -10.49 -8.18 7.00
CA PHE A 65 -10.60 -8.50 5.59
C PHE A 65 -11.37 -9.81 5.42
N GLU A 66 -12.59 -9.72 4.89
CA GLU A 66 -13.34 -10.88 4.41
C GLU A 66 -12.94 -11.16 2.97
N GLU A 67 -12.28 -12.30 2.75
CA GLU A 67 -12.07 -12.80 1.39
C GLU A 67 -13.42 -13.30 0.90
N SER A 68 -14.03 -12.57 -0.04
CA SER A 68 -15.27 -13.01 -0.67
C SER A 68 -15.00 -14.33 -1.37
N HIS A 69 -15.51 -15.42 -0.78
CA HIS A 69 -15.46 -16.74 -1.38
C HIS A 69 -16.36 -16.68 -2.63
N ARG A 70 -15.73 -16.62 -3.80
CA ARG A 70 -16.37 -16.97 -5.08
C ARG A 70 -16.03 -18.41 -5.41
#